data_AF-A0A1J5GQU1-F1
#
_entry.id   AF-A0A1J5GQU1-F1
#
_cell.length_a   1.000
_cell.length_b   1.000
_cell.length_c   1.000
_cell.angle_alpha   90.00
_cell.angle_beta   90.00
_cell.angle_gamma   90.00
#
_symmetry.space_group_name_H-M   'P 1'
#
loop_
_entity.id
_entity.type
_entity.pdbx_description
1 polymer ?
#
loop_
_entity_poly.entity_id
_entity_poly.type
_entity_poly.pdbx_seq_one_letter_code
_entity_poly.pdbx_strand_id
1 'polypeptide(L)'
;MSDCNVRIIGRERGTRVNLRDGAGTEYRSPSYLLVGQYVNMLNNASGNRISREDGEGYTWYYVEYEPSGTRGWLREDFLAQQCS
;
A
#
# COMPACT_ATOMS: atom_id res chain seq x y z
N MET A 1 -9.85 -2.63 12.27
CA MET A 1 -8.55 -3.12 12.77
C MET A 1 -7.82 -3.78 11.60
N SER A 2 -6.56 -3.45 11.37
CA SER A 2 -5.73 -4.17 10.38
C SER A 2 -5.28 -5.49 11.00
N ASP A 3 -5.60 -6.58 10.33
CA ASP A 3 -5.22 -7.97 10.64
C ASP A 3 -4.13 -8.49 9.69
N CYS A 4 -3.69 -7.68 8.71
CA CYS A 4 -2.72 -8.09 7.71
C CYS A 4 -1.55 -7.12 7.64
N ASN A 5 -0.38 -7.61 8.04
CA ASN A 5 0.90 -6.92 7.92
C ASN A 5 1.68 -7.52 6.75
N VAL A 6 1.95 -6.72 5.72
CA VAL A 6 2.59 -7.16 4.47
C VAL A 6 3.87 -6.39 4.22
N ARG A 7 4.85 -7.10 3.67
CA ARG A 7 6.14 -6.54 3.30
C ARG A 7 6.04 -5.81 1.97
N ILE A 8 6.65 -4.63 1.87
CA ILE A 8 6.87 -3.94 0.61
C ILE A 8 7.98 -4.67 -0.16
N ILE A 9 7.67 -5.13 -1.37
CA ILE A 9 8.59 -5.85 -2.25
C ILE A 9 9.04 -4.96 -3.42
N GLY A 10 10.19 -5.32 -3.99
CA GLY A 10 10.82 -4.60 -5.09
C GLY A 10 12.16 -5.23 -5.42
N ARG A 11 12.81 -4.74 -6.48
CA ARG A 11 14.08 -5.31 -6.97
C ARG A 11 15.23 -5.14 -5.99
N GLU A 12 15.30 -3.99 -5.32
CA GLU A 12 16.40 -3.63 -4.43
C GLU A 12 15.85 -3.12 -3.09
N ARG A 13 16.40 -3.61 -1.98
CA ARG A 13 15.98 -3.19 -0.63
C ARG A 13 16.38 -1.75 -0.38
N GLY A 14 15.51 -0.97 0.26
CA GLY A 14 15.80 0.43 0.59
C GLY A 14 15.50 1.42 -0.53
N THR A 15 15.10 0.95 -1.73
CA THR A 15 14.60 1.85 -2.78
C THR A 15 13.20 2.35 -2.44
N ARG A 16 12.87 3.54 -2.94
CA ARG A 16 11.59 4.20 -2.67
C ARG A 16 10.45 3.56 -3.46
N VAL A 17 9.30 3.45 -2.81
CA VAL A 17 8.00 3.16 -3.40
C VAL A 17 7.07 4.32 -3.03
N ASN A 18 6.45 4.93 -4.03
CA ASN A 18 5.59 6.08 -3.83
C ASN A 18 4.34 5.70 -3.04
N LEU A 19 4.02 6.46 -2.01
CA LEU A 19 2.78 6.35 -1.26
C LEU A 19 1.85 7.49 -1.71
N ARG A 20 0.75 7.14 -2.39
CA ARG A 20 -0.08 8.11 -3.12
C ARG A 20 -1.34 8.52 -2.34
N ASP A 21 -1.85 9.72 -2.65
CA ASP A 21 -3.13 10.21 -2.09
C ASP A 21 -4.38 9.65 -2.79
N GLY A 22 -4.21 8.94 -3.91
CA GLY A 22 -5.25 8.16 -4.58
C GLY A 22 -4.72 6.91 -5.28
N ALA A 23 -5.65 6.06 -5.72
CA ALA A 23 -5.39 4.79 -6.40
C ALA A 23 -5.15 5.03 -7.90
N GLY A 24 -3.88 5.19 -8.28
CA GLY A 24 -3.49 5.47 -9.66
C GLY A 24 -2.21 6.30 -9.74
N THR A 25 -1.54 6.27 -10.88
CA THR A 25 -0.24 6.96 -11.06
C THR A 25 -0.37 8.46 -11.32
N GLU A 26 -1.57 8.93 -11.66
CA GLU A 26 -1.97 10.32 -11.84
C GLU A 26 -2.15 11.09 -10.53
N TYR A 27 -2.39 10.38 -9.43
CA TYR A 27 -2.52 10.97 -8.09
C TYR A 27 -1.18 11.42 -7.53
N ARG A 28 -1.18 12.37 -6.60
CA ARG A 28 0.06 12.93 -6.06
C ARG A 28 0.71 11.91 -5.14
N SER A 29 2.03 12.01 -5.01
CA SER A 29 2.83 11.18 -4.08
C SER A 29 3.39 12.06 -2.96
N PRO A 30 2.61 12.36 -1.90
CA PRO A 30 3.06 13.22 -0.81
C PRO A 30 4.16 12.59 0.05
N SER A 31 4.31 11.26 -0.02
CA SER A 31 5.31 10.51 0.75
C SER A 31 5.79 9.28 -0.02
N TYR A 32 6.75 8.57 0.56
CA TYR A 32 7.24 7.29 0.06
C TYR A 32 7.56 6.37 1.24
N LEU A 33 7.58 5.08 0.95
CA LEU A 33 8.10 4.04 1.83
C LEU A 33 9.25 3.32 1.14
N LEU A 34 9.98 2.48 1.86
CA LEU A 34 11.15 1.77 1.35
C LEU A 34 10.84 0.30 1.15
N VAL A 35 11.36 -0.28 0.07
CA VAL A 35 11.35 -1.73 -0.15
C VAL A 35 11.97 -2.43 1.06
N GLY A 36 11.26 -3.41 1.59
CA GLY A 36 11.62 -4.16 2.78
C GLY A 36 10.98 -3.65 4.08
N GLN A 37 10.30 -2.51 4.08
CA GLN A 37 9.42 -2.11 5.18
C GLN A 37 8.13 -2.93 5.18
N TYR A 38 7.38 -2.87 6.28
CA TYR A 38 6.09 -3.54 6.44
C TYR A 38 5.00 -2.51 6.61
N VAL A 39 3.83 -2.78 6.04
CA VAL A 39 2.64 -1.94 6.14
C VAL A 39 1.45 -2.78 6.54
N ASN A 40 0.52 -2.12 7.22
CA ASN A 40 -0.76 -2.69 7.61
C ASN A 40 -1.79 -2.41 6.53
N MET A 41 -2.47 -3.45 6.06
CA MET A 41 -3.56 -3.33 5.08
C MET A 41 -4.83 -2.92 5.80
N LEU A 42 -5.36 -1.76 5.46
CA LEU A 42 -6.53 -1.23 6.15
C LEU A 42 -7.82 -1.86 5.63
N ASN A 43 -8.73 -2.10 6.57
CA ASN A 43 -10.07 -2.62 6.31
C ASN A 43 -11.11 -1.49 6.44
N ASN A 44 -12.17 -1.57 5.64
CA ASN A 44 -13.35 -0.74 5.79
C ASN A 44 -14.20 -1.19 6.99
N ALA A 45 -15.31 -0.49 7.24
CA ALA A 45 -16.20 -0.79 8.37
C ALA A 45 -16.81 -2.20 8.33
N SER A 46 -16.90 -2.81 7.14
CA SER A 46 -17.39 -4.18 6.94
C SER A 46 -16.30 -5.24 7.08
N GLY A 47 -15.06 -4.85 7.39
CA GLY A 47 -13.92 -5.77 7.53
C GLY A 47 -13.22 -6.12 6.22
N ASN A 48 -13.67 -5.58 5.07
CA ASN A 48 -13.05 -5.85 3.78
C ASN A 48 -11.85 -4.92 3.54
N ARG A 49 -10.82 -5.39 2.84
CA ARG A 49 -9.67 -4.57 2.42
C ARG A 49 -10.14 -3.33 1.66
N ILE A 50 -9.55 -2.19 1.97
CA ILE A 50 -9.76 -0.97 1.20
C ILE A 50 -8.90 -1.07 -0.06
N SER A 51 -9.53 -1.41 -1.19
CA SER A 51 -8.88 -1.50 -2.49
C SER A 51 -9.65 -0.75 -3.58
N ARG A 52 -8.94 -0.38 -4.65
CA ARG A 52 -9.50 0.22 -5.88
C ARG A 52 -8.65 -0.20 -7.08
N GLU A 53 -9.29 -0.47 -8.20
CA GLU A 53 -8.62 -0.62 -9.50
C GLU A 53 -8.45 0.75 -10.16
N ASP A 54 -7.29 1.03 -10.75
CA ASP A 54 -7.06 2.24 -11.54
C ASP A 54 -7.51 2.08 -13.01
N GLY A 55 -7.35 3.13 -13.82
CA GLY A 55 -7.72 3.09 -15.24
C GLY A 55 -6.85 2.17 -16.11
N GLU A 56 -5.76 1.64 -15.56
CA GLU A 56 -4.84 0.71 -16.23
C GLU A 56 -5.07 -0.75 -15.82
N GLY A 57 -6.03 -1.01 -14.93
CA GLY A 57 -6.38 -2.36 -14.47
C GLY A 57 -5.51 -2.85 -13.30
N TYR A 58 -4.75 -1.98 -12.64
CA TYR A 58 -3.99 -2.35 -11.45
C TYR A 58 -4.79 -2.14 -10.18
N THR A 59 -4.70 -3.10 -9.26
CA THR A 59 -5.28 -2.93 -7.93
C THR A 59 -4.34 -2.13 -7.02
N TRP A 60 -4.92 -1.19 -6.28
CA TRP A 60 -4.25 -0.42 -5.24
C TRP A 60 -4.91 -0.70 -3.90
N TYR A 61 -4.11 -0.74 -2.84
CA TYR A 61 -4.56 -0.94 -1.47
C TYR A 61 -4.22 0.26 -0.60
N TYR A 62 -5.15 0.61 0.27
CA TYR A 62 -4.93 1.64 1.28
C TYR A 62 -4.25 1.04 2.50
N VAL A 63 -3.07 1.57 2.84
CA VAL A 63 -2.19 1.00 3.85
C VAL A 63 -1.82 2.02 4.92
N GLU A 64 -1.31 1.53 6.03
CA GLU A 64 -0.72 2.32 7.11
C GLU A 64 0.71 1.85 7.42
N TYR A 65 1.63 2.81 7.47
CA TYR A 65 2.96 2.59 8.02
C TYR A 65 2.98 2.96 9.51
N GLU A 66 2.65 1.97 10.35
CA GLU A 66 2.47 2.09 11.80
C GLU A 66 3.53 2.93 12.53
N PRO A 67 4.84 2.82 12.25
CA PRO A 67 5.84 3.60 12.97
C PRO A 67 5.63 5.12 12.90
N SER A 68 4.88 5.60 11.91
CA SER A 68 4.56 7.02 11.74
C SER A 68 3.06 7.32 11.66
N GLY A 69 2.20 6.30 11.57
CA GLY A 69 0.78 6.46 11.23
C GLY A 69 0.52 7.00 9.81
N THR A 70 1.54 7.05 8.95
CA THR A 70 1.40 7.57 7.57
C THR A 70 0.54 6.61 6.75
N ARG A 71 -0.49 7.15 6.09
CA ARG A 71 -1.42 6.38 5.26
C ARG A 71 -1.40 6.82 3.81
N GLY A 72 -1.72 5.89 2.92
CA GLY A 72 -1.86 6.18 1.50
C GLY A 72 -2.06 4.91 0.67
N TRP A 73 -2.07 5.09 -0.65
CA TRP A 73 -2.27 4.03 -1.62
C TRP A 73 -0.94 3.47 -2.12
N LEU A 74 -0.84 2.14 -2.08
CA LEU A 74 0.23 1.36 -2.73
C LEU A 74 -0.38 0.43 -3.77
N ARG A 75 0.29 0.31 -4.91
CA ARG A 75 -0.11 -0.64 -5.95
C ARG A 75 0.27 -2.06 -5.54
N GLU A 76 -0.57 -3.02 -5.93
CA GLU A 76 -0.48 -4.42 -5.49
C GLU A 76 0.86 -5.10 -5.78
N ASP A 77 1.55 -4.69 -6.86
CA ASP A 77 2.82 -5.25 -7.29
C ASP A 77 3.99 -4.93 -6.34
N PHE A 78 3.82 -3.94 -5.47
CA PHE A 78 4.76 -3.62 -4.40
C PHE A 78 4.43 -4.30 -3.08
N LEU A 79 3.39 -5.13 -3.02
CA LEU A 79 2.99 -5.84 -1.81
C LEU A 79 3.32 -7.33 -1.96
N ALA A 80 4.00 -7.89 -0.96
CA ALA A 80 4.16 -9.34 -0.85
C ALA A 80 2.78 -10.03 -0.83
N GLN A 81 2.77 -11.36 -1.00
CA GLN A 81 1.54 -12.14 -0.98
C GLN A 81 0.63 -11.71 0.16
N GLN A 82 -0.54 -11.22 -0.24
CA GLN A 82 -1.49 -10.58 0.66
C GLN A 82 -2.14 -11.65 1.54
N CYS A 83 -2.51 -11.26 2.76
CA CYS A 83 -3.11 -12.18 3.70
C CYS A 83 -4.46 -12.69 3.17
N SER A 84 -4.71 -13.99 3.35
CA SER A 84 -5.93 -14.72 2.98
C SER A 84 -7.09 -14.46 3.93
#